data_AF-A0A1W1VW09-F1
#
_entry.id   AF-A0A1W1VW09-F1
#
_cell.length_a   1.000
_cell.length_b   1.000
_cell.length_c   1.000
_cell.angle_alpha   90.00
_cell.angle_beta   90.00
_cell.angle_gamma   90.00
#
_symmetry.space_group_name_H-M   'P 1'
#
loop_
_entity.id
_entity.type
_entity.pdbx_description
1 polymer ?
#
loop_
_entity_poly.entity_id
_entity_poly.type
_entity_poly.pdbx_seq_one_letter_code
_entity_poly.pdbx_strand_id
1 'polypeptide(L)'
;MREAHYWLLSLIAAACLLILLGLHLFLMHLNTLAAYLGLAPQDPLEYTAVMARGKSLGWVVGYLALLGLALYHGLYGLRSILSEIIYPRIDHLLTLTITALGLIAFTLGTYVVIITYIMEGI
;
A
#
# COMPACT_ATOMS: atom_id res chain seq x y z
N MET A 1 24.22 -11.22 -7.77
CA MET A 1 23.30 -10.37 -8.55
C MET A 1 22.18 -9.83 -7.65
N ARG A 2 22.52 -9.19 -6.51
CA ARG A 2 21.55 -8.86 -5.44
C ARG A 2 20.62 -7.71 -5.85
N GLU A 3 21.14 -6.71 -6.55
CA GLU A 3 20.34 -5.60 -7.08
C GLU A 3 19.32 -6.07 -8.13
N ALA A 4 19.69 -7.01 -9.00
CA ALA A 4 18.77 -7.58 -9.99
C ALA A 4 17.57 -8.29 -9.33
N HIS A 5 17.77 -8.88 -8.14
CA HIS A 5 16.70 -9.50 -7.38
C HIS A 5 15.70 -8.46 -6.83
N TYR A 6 16.20 -7.38 -6.21
CA TYR A 6 15.33 -6.31 -5.70
C TYR A 6 14.58 -5.59 -6.82
N TRP A 7 15.24 -5.39 -7.96
CA TRP A 7 14.61 -4.86 -9.15
C TRP A 7 13.47 -5.75 -9.65
N LEU A 8 13.71 -7.07 -9.76
CA LEU A 8 12.68 -8.02 -10.19
C LEU A 8 11.49 -8.04 -9.22
N LEU A 9 11.74 -8.03 -7.91
CA LEU A 9 10.68 -7.92 -6.91
C LEU A 9 9.88 -6.62 -7.08
N SER A 10 10.51 -5.51 -7.47
CA SER A 10 9.81 -4.24 -7.68
C SER A 10 8.89 -4.29 -8.89
N LEU A 11 9.28 -5.01 -9.95
CA LEU A 11 8.41 -5.27 -11.10
C LEU A 11 7.22 -6.15 -10.74
N ILE A 12 7.44 -7.22 -9.96
CA ILE A 12 6.35 -8.08 -9.48
C ILE A 12 5.40 -7.26 -8.60
N ALA A 13 5.93 -6.41 -7.71
CA ALA A 13 5.12 -5.52 -6.89
C ALA A 13 4.30 -4.54 -7.74
N ALA A 14 4.91 -3.92 -8.76
CA ALA A 14 4.20 -3.05 -9.70
C ALA A 14 3.04 -3.77 -10.40
N ALA A 15 3.27 -5.00 -10.88
CA ALA A 15 2.24 -5.80 -11.54
C ALA A 15 1.07 -6.13 -10.59
N CYS A 16 1.37 -6.50 -9.34
CA CYS A 16 0.34 -6.73 -8.33
C CYS A 16 -0.41 -5.44 -7.96
N LEU A 17 0.31 -4.31 -7.90
CA LEU A 17 -0.27 -3.00 -7.59
C LEU A 17 -1.24 -2.52 -8.66
N LEU A 18 -1.04 -2.83 -9.94
CA LEU A 18 -2.02 -2.48 -10.98
C LEU A 18 -3.42 -2.96 -10.63
N ILE A 19 -3.53 -4.14 -10.02
CA ILE A 19 -4.80 -4.72 -9.60
C ILE A 19 -5.25 -4.11 -8.26
N LEU A 20 -4.40 -4.19 -7.23
CA LEU A 20 -4.77 -3.78 -5.87
C LEU A 20 -5.01 -2.27 -5.74
N LEU A 21 -4.13 -1.45 -6.31
CA LEU A 21 -4.30 0.00 -6.35
C LEU A 21 -5.47 0.38 -7.27
N GLY A 22 -5.64 -0.32 -8.40
CA GLY A 22 -6.79 -0.11 -9.29
C GLY A 22 -8.12 -0.32 -8.56
N LEU A 23 -8.25 -1.42 -7.80
CA LEU A 23 -9.41 -1.69 -6.96
C LEU A 23 -9.59 -0.62 -5.87
N HIS A 24 -8.49 -0.21 -5.22
CA HIS A 24 -8.53 0.84 -4.20
C HIS A 24 -9.03 2.17 -4.78
N LEU A 25 -8.50 2.61 -5.92
CA LEU A 25 -8.92 3.85 -6.58
C LEU A 25 -10.36 3.76 -7.09
N PHE A 26 -10.77 2.60 -7.60
CA PHE A 26 -12.17 2.37 -8.00
C PHE A 26 -13.13 2.60 -6.83
N LEU A 27 -12.84 2.02 -5.67
CA LEU A 27 -13.67 2.20 -4.47
C LEU A 27 -13.62 3.62 -3.91
N MET A 28 -12.44 4.22 -3.87
CA MET A 28 -12.25 5.53 -3.21
C MET A 28 -12.69 6.71 -4.08
N HIS A 29 -12.63 6.58 -5.40
CA HIS A 29 -12.78 7.73 -6.30
C HIS A 29 -13.81 7.53 -7.42
N LEU A 30 -14.19 6.29 -7.76
CA LEU A 30 -15.07 6.02 -8.89
C LEU A 30 -16.51 5.70 -8.47
N ASN A 31 -17.00 6.42 -7.45
CA ASN A 31 -18.35 6.27 -6.91
C ASN A 31 -19.44 6.41 -8.01
N THR A 32 -19.29 7.39 -8.91
CA THR A 32 -20.20 7.57 -10.05
C THR A 32 -20.25 6.36 -10.97
N LEU A 33 -19.09 5.78 -11.31
CA LEU A 33 -19.00 4.58 -12.13
C LEU A 33 -19.60 3.37 -11.41
N ALA A 34 -19.39 3.24 -10.09
CA ALA A 34 -20.00 2.20 -9.28
C ALA A 34 -21.54 2.29 -9.32
N ALA A 35 -22.09 3.50 -9.21
CA ALA A 35 -23.54 3.73 -9.33
C ALA A 35 -24.08 3.35 -10.72
N TYR A 36 -23.35 3.68 -11.80
CA TYR A 36 -23.70 3.25 -13.16
C TYR A 36 -23.73 1.73 -13.34
N LEU A 37 -22.90 0.99 -12.58
CA LEU A 37 -22.87 -0.46 -12.58
C LEU A 37 -23.94 -1.08 -11.66
N GLY A 38 -24.83 -0.28 -11.09
CA GLY A 38 -25.90 -0.73 -10.20
C GLY A 38 -25.45 -1.07 -8.78
N LEU A 39 -24.24 -0.67 -8.39
CA LEU A 39 -23.80 -0.77 -7.00
C LEU A 39 -24.38 0.41 -6.21
N ALA A 40 -24.90 0.16 -5.01
CA ALA A 40 -25.34 1.21 -4.08
C ALA A 40 -24.11 1.75 -3.33
N PRO A 41 -23.49 2.85 -3.79
CA PRO A 41 -22.20 3.25 -3.30
C PRO A 41 -22.37 4.23 -2.13
N GLN A 42 -22.04 3.76 -0.93
CA GLN A 42 -21.88 4.63 0.24
C GLN A 42 -20.55 5.39 0.17
N ASP A 43 -20.43 6.49 0.92
CA ASP A 43 -19.16 7.20 1.03
C ASP A 43 -18.09 6.23 1.59
N PRO A 44 -17.02 5.93 0.83
CA PRO A 44 -16.02 4.96 1.25
C PRO A 44 -15.24 5.41 2.49
N LEU A 45 -15.26 6.69 2.84
CA LEU A 45 -14.60 7.26 4.01
C LEU A 45 -15.50 7.31 5.26
N GLU A 46 -16.80 7.01 5.12
CA GLU A 46 -17.70 6.93 6.26
C GLU A 46 -17.22 5.86 7.25
N TYR A 47 -17.26 6.15 8.55
CA TYR A 47 -16.77 5.25 9.59
C TYR A 47 -17.39 3.85 9.49
N THR A 48 -18.71 3.78 9.26
CA THR A 48 -19.47 2.53 9.08
C THR A 48 -18.95 1.72 7.90
N ALA A 49 -18.67 2.37 6.75
CA ALA A 49 -18.12 1.74 5.56
C ALA A 49 -16.68 1.25 5.78
N VAL A 50 -15.85 2.04 6.47
CA VAL A 50 -14.47 1.66 6.81
C VAL A 50 -14.46 0.47 7.77
N MET A 51 -15.29 0.48 8.81
CA MET A 51 -15.42 -0.62 9.76
C MET A 51 -15.96 -1.89 9.09
N ALA A 52 -16.97 -1.77 8.21
CA ALA A 52 -17.50 -2.92 7.47
C ALA A 52 -16.42 -3.60 6.61
N ARG A 53 -15.55 -2.83 5.94
CA ARG A 53 -14.39 -3.38 5.22
C ARG A 53 -13.36 -3.95 6.19
N GLY A 54 -13.09 -3.27 7.30
CA GLY A 54 -12.14 -3.70 8.32
C GLY A 54 -12.46 -5.04 8.97
N LYS A 55 -13.74 -5.44 9.05
CA LYS A 55 -14.18 -6.75 9.56
C LYS A 55 -14.04 -7.90 8.55
N SER A 56 -13.79 -7.61 7.28
CA SER A 56 -13.69 -8.63 6.23
C SER A 56 -12.24 -9.09 6.05
N LEU A 57 -12.01 -10.39 6.22
CA LEU A 57 -10.67 -10.97 6.02
C LEU A 57 -10.11 -10.70 4.62
N GLY A 58 -10.96 -10.72 3.59
CA GLY A 58 -10.54 -10.43 2.22
C GLY A 58 -10.02 -8.99 2.06
N TRP A 59 -10.71 -8.01 2.66
CA TRP A 59 -10.27 -6.61 2.67
C TRP A 59 -9.00 -6.41 3.49
N VAL A 60 -8.88 -7.08 4.65
CA VAL A 60 -7.69 -7.05 5.50
C VAL A 60 -6.46 -7.56 4.73
N VAL A 61 -6.56 -8.74 4.11
CA VAL A 61 -5.48 -9.31 3.29
C VAL A 61 -5.14 -8.37 2.13
N GLY A 62 -6.16 -7.83 1.45
CA GLY A 62 -5.97 -6.87 0.36
C GLY A 62 -5.25 -5.59 0.79
N TYR A 63 -5.61 -5.02 1.95
CA TYR A 63 -4.98 -3.82 2.48
C TYR A 63 -3.56 -4.04 2.97
N LEU A 64 -3.26 -5.16 3.62
CA LEU A 64 -1.89 -5.50 4.01
C LEU A 64 -1.01 -5.76 2.79
N ALA A 65 -1.53 -6.45 1.78
CA ALA A 65 -0.84 -6.67 0.52
C ALA A 65 -0.58 -5.34 -0.21
N LEU A 66 -1.60 -4.48 -0.32
CA LEU A 66 -1.47 -3.15 -0.93
C LEU A 66 -0.43 -2.31 -0.17
N LEU A 67 -0.48 -2.28 1.16
CA LEU A 67 0.45 -1.53 2.01
C LEU A 67 1.90 -2.00 1.81
N GLY A 68 2.14 -3.31 1.92
CA GLY A 68 3.49 -3.87 1.76
C GLY A 68 4.05 -3.67 0.36
N LEU A 69 3.26 -3.97 -0.67
CA LEU A 69 3.69 -3.85 -2.07
C LEU A 69 3.89 -2.39 -2.48
N ALA A 70 3.01 -1.48 -2.08
CA ALA A 70 3.13 -0.05 -2.39
C ALA A 70 4.33 0.57 -1.71
N LEU A 71 4.55 0.28 -0.43
CA LEU A 71 5.73 0.75 0.29
C LEU A 71 7.01 0.20 -0.33
N TYR A 72 7.06 -1.11 -0.62
CA TYR A 72 8.23 -1.71 -1.25
C TYR A 72 8.53 -1.09 -2.61
N HIS A 73 7.55 -1.07 -3.53
CA HIS A 73 7.72 -0.55 -4.88
C HIS A 73 8.09 0.94 -4.87
N GLY A 74 7.33 1.76 -4.13
CA GLY A 74 7.53 3.20 -4.08
C GLY A 74 8.86 3.60 -3.45
N LEU A 75 9.23 2.98 -2.31
CA LEU A 75 10.47 3.30 -1.62
C LEU A 75 11.70 2.73 -2.33
N TYR A 76 11.60 1.56 -2.97
CA TYR A 76 12.66 1.05 -3.85
C TYR A 76 12.92 2.01 -5.02
N GLY A 77 11.86 2.45 -5.72
CA GLY A 77 11.97 3.39 -6.83
C GLY A 77 12.55 4.74 -6.39
N LEU A 78 12.04 5.30 -5.28
CA LEU A 78 12.54 6.54 -4.71
C LEU A 78 14.02 6.42 -4.32
N ARG A 79 14.42 5.31 -3.67
CA ARG A 79 15.83 5.04 -3.36
C ARG A 79 16.67 5.05 -4.63
N SER A 80 16.25 4.33 -5.68
CA SER A 80 16.99 4.28 -6.95
C SER A 80 17.21 5.67 -7.55
N ILE A 81 16.15 6.48 -7.65
CA ILE A 81 16.22 7.84 -8.21
C ILE A 81 17.15 8.72 -7.37
N LEU A 82 17.02 8.68 -6.05
CA LEU A 82 17.85 9.50 -5.16
C LEU A 82 19.32 9.06 -5.18
N SER A 83 19.59 7.76 -5.23
CA SER A 83 20.95 7.20 -5.37
C SER A 83 21.63 7.65 -6.66
N GLU A 84 20.89 7.90 -7.74
CA GLU A 84 21.43 8.41 -9.01
C GLU A 84 21.81 9.90 -8.93
N ILE A 85 21.13 10.67 -8.08
CA ILE A 85 21.32 12.13 -7.96
C ILE A 85 22.38 12.47 -6.90
N ILE A 86 22.54 11.62 -5.89
CA ILE A 86 23.30 11.93 -4.67
C ILE A 86 24.73 11.35 -4.74
N TYR A 87 25.69 11.99 -4.02
CA TYR A 87 27.06 11.50 -3.91
C TYR A 87 27.15 10.06 -3.35
N PRO A 88 28.03 9.19 -3.89
CA PRO A 88 28.13 7.77 -3.53
C PRO A 88 28.38 7.51 -2.03
N ARG A 89 28.97 8.47 -1.33
CA ARG A 89 29.39 8.34 0.07
C ARG A 89 28.23 8.34 1.07
N ILE A 90 27.03 8.77 0.67
CA ILE A 90 25.84 8.80 1.54
C ILE A 90 24.72 7.86 1.10
N ASP A 91 24.93 7.05 0.06
CA ASP A 91 23.94 6.08 -0.45
C ASP A 91 23.47 5.08 0.62
N HIS A 92 24.39 4.64 1.49
CA HIS A 92 24.07 3.74 2.59
C HIS A 92 23.12 4.40 3.61
N LEU A 93 23.37 5.67 3.96
CA LEU A 93 22.53 6.41 4.91
C LEU A 93 21.14 6.68 4.33
N LEU A 94 21.08 7.01 3.03
CA LEU A 94 19.84 7.14 2.29
C LEU A 94 19.04 5.83 2.33
N THR A 95 19.67 4.72 1.98
CA THR A 95 19.04 3.39 1.96
C THR A 95 18.52 3.00 3.34
N LEU A 96 19.30 3.25 4.40
CA LEU A 96 18.87 3.00 5.78
C LEU A 96 17.65 3.85 6.16
N THR A 97 17.67 5.14 5.81
CA THR A 97 16.59 6.09 6.15
C THR A 97 15.29 5.70 5.45
N ILE A 98 15.35 5.42 4.15
CA ILE A 98 14.20 4.98 3.35
C ILE A 98 13.63 3.67 3.90
N THR A 99 14.50 2.72 4.25
CA THR A 99 14.08 1.43 4.81
C THR A 99 13.40 1.60 6.17
N ALA A 100 13.98 2.42 7.06
CA ALA A 100 13.41 2.71 8.36
C ALA A 100 12.03 3.39 8.26
N LEU A 101 11.90 4.37 7.35
CA LEU A 101 10.62 5.03 7.07
C LEU A 101 9.56 4.02 6.60
N GLY A 102 9.94 3.13 5.69
CA GLY A 102 9.07 2.05 5.21
C GLY A 102 8.64 1.11 6.33
N LEU A 103 9.55 0.71 7.21
CA LEU A 103 9.23 -0.17 8.34
C LEU A 103 8.28 0.49 9.34
N ILE A 104 8.47 1.77 9.65
CA ILE A 104 7.59 2.54 10.54
C ILE A 104 6.19 2.63 9.91
N ALA A 105 6.10 3.05 8.65
CA ALA A 105 4.82 3.16 7.95
C ALA A 105 4.09 1.80 7.84
N PHE A 106 4.83 0.74 7.53
CA PHE A 106 4.28 -0.62 7.45
C PHE A 106 3.77 -1.10 8.80
N THR A 107 4.51 -0.86 9.88
CA THR A 107 4.12 -1.28 11.23
C THR A 107 2.88 -0.54 11.70
N LEU A 108 2.85 0.78 11.53
CA LEU A 108 1.68 1.61 11.89
C LEU A 108 0.45 1.22 11.07
N GLY A 109 0.59 1.08 9.75
CA GLY A 109 -0.53 0.69 8.89
C GLY A 109 -1.04 -0.72 9.20
N THR A 110 -0.13 -1.68 9.41
CA THR A 110 -0.49 -3.05 9.79
C THR A 110 -1.22 -3.07 11.13
N TYR A 111 -0.73 -2.33 12.13
CA TYR A 111 -1.38 -2.21 13.43
C TYR A 111 -2.82 -1.72 13.29
N VAL A 112 -3.06 -0.65 12.53
CA VAL A 112 -4.42 -0.10 12.30
C VAL A 112 -5.33 -1.10 11.60
N VAL A 113 -4.84 -1.80 10.57
CA VAL A 113 -5.65 -2.80 9.85
C VAL A 113 -6.00 -3.97 10.76
N ILE A 114 -5.04 -4.49 11.52
CA ILE A 114 -5.23 -5.66 12.39
C ILE A 114 -6.14 -5.31 13.57
N ILE A 115 -5.94 -4.16 14.23
CA ILE A 115 -6.78 -3.79 15.37
C ILE A 115 -8.23 -3.53 14.94
N THR A 116 -8.44 -2.96 13.75
CA THR A 116 -9.78 -2.77 13.19
C THR A 116 -10.49 -4.11 12.95
N TYR A 117 -9.75 -5.13 12.50
CA TYR A 117 -10.28 -6.48 12.31
C TYR A 117 -10.62 -7.16 13.64
N ILE A 118 -9.73 -7.05 14.64
CA ILE A 118 -9.89 -7.71 15.95
C ILE A 118 -11.01 -7.08 16.78
N MET A 119 -11.13 -5.75 16.77
CA MET A 119 -12.10 -5.03 17.61
C MET A 119 -13.55 -5.17 17.13
N GLU A 120 -13.81 -5.95 16.07
CA GLU A 120 -15.13 -6.12 15.44
C GLU A 120 -15.92 -4.82 15.24
N GLY A 121 -15.24 -3.67 15.05
CA GLY A 121 -15.82 -2.32 14.99
C GLY A 121 -16.57 -1.93 16.27
N ILE A 122 -16.10 -0.87 16.95
CA ILE A 122 -16.86 -0.24 18.05
C ILE A 122 -18.23 0.22 17.53
#